data_AF-A0A3D0FSH0-F1
#
_entry.id   AF-A0A3D0FSH0-F1
#
_cell.length_a   1.000
_cell.length_b   1.000
_cell.length_c   1.000
_cell.angle_alpha   90.00
_cell.angle_beta   90.00
_cell.angle_gamma   90.00
#
_symmetry.space_group_name_H-M   'P 1'
#
loop_
_entity.id
_entity.type
_entity.pdbx_description
1 polymer ?
#
loop_
_entity_poly.entity_id
_entity_poly.type
_entity_poly.pdbx_seq_one_letter_code
_entity_poly.pdbx_strand_id
1 'polypeptide(L)'
;GLRNIQAAYMSRKRNVDPSPYLVGENDIVEALKKNKAPDFGITSEIEFAGKLLQIFEMSDILEREKALDLLRWEEAEKICVFNYFDMNVILSYILRAFILKRWRSMDKSQGEMLFRKYVEEMKNSYKNNIE
;
A
#
# COMPACT_ATOMS: atom_id res chain seq x y z
N GLY A 1 5.37 7.11 7.28
CA GLY A 1 4.06 6.76 7.87
C GLY A 1 3.49 5.49 7.25
N LEU A 2 2.57 5.61 6.28
CA LEU A 2 1.78 4.49 5.74
C LEU A 2 2.60 3.25 5.32
N ARG A 3 3.70 3.44 4.59
CA ARG A 3 4.57 2.32 4.14
C ARG A 3 5.25 1.60 5.32
N ASN A 4 5.64 2.31 6.36
CA ASN A 4 6.22 1.71 7.56
C ASN A 4 5.17 0.86 8.29
N ILE A 5 3.94 1.37 8.42
CA ILE A 5 2.83 0.62 9.05
C ILE A 5 2.54 -0.64 8.23
N GLN A 6 2.49 -0.54 6.90
CA GLN A 6 2.31 -1.69 6.02
C GLN A 6 3.43 -2.73 6.18
N ALA A 7 4.69 -2.29 6.19
CA ALA A 7 5.84 -3.16 6.35
C ALA A 7 5.81 -3.88 7.71
N ALA A 8 5.52 -3.16 8.79
CA ALA A 8 5.40 -3.71 10.14
C ALA A 8 4.26 -4.74 10.24
N TYR A 9 3.09 -4.41 9.69
CA TYR A 9 1.93 -5.32 9.65
C TYR A 9 2.26 -6.63 8.92
N MET A 10 2.85 -6.53 7.72
CA MET A 10 3.20 -7.71 6.93
C MET A 10 4.29 -8.55 7.59
N SER A 11 5.28 -7.90 8.20
CA SER A 11 6.35 -8.58 8.93
C SER A 11 5.80 -9.37 10.12
N ARG A 12 4.89 -8.76 10.90
CA ARG A 12 4.20 -9.45 12.00
C ARG A 12 3.38 -10.64 11.52
N LYS A 13 2.59 -10.47 10.47
CA LYS A 13 1.78 -11.55 9.89
C LYS A 13 2.62 -12.73 9.40
N ARG A 14 3.87 -12.48 9.01
CA ARG A 14 4.83 -13.50 8.53
C ARG A 14 5.85 -13.94 9.57
N ASN A 15 5.76 -13.42 10.80
CA ASN A 15 6.73 -13.65 11.87
C ASN A 15 8.19 -13.32 11.48
N VAL A 16 8.38 -12.20 10.78
CA VAL A 16 9.69 -11.68 10.35
C VAL A 16 9.98 -10.38 11.12
N ASP A 17 11.26 -10.10 11.38
CA ASP A 17 11.69 -8.83 11.98
C ASP A 17 11.35 -7.65 11.03
N PRO A 18 10.56 -6.66 11.48
CA PRO A 18 10.22 -5.50 10.67
C PRO A 18 11.39 -4.52 10.47
N SER A 19 12.40 -4.54 11.34
CA SER A 19 13.46 -3.51 11.42
C SER A 19 14.14 -3.17 10.08
N PRO A 20 14.49 -4.14 9.20
CA PRO A 20 15.14 -3.86 7.92
C PRO A 20 14.25 -3.14 6.90
N TYR A 21 12.93 -3.12 7.12
CA TYR A 21 11.93 -2.60 6.17
C TYR A 21 11.34 -1.26 6.59
N LEU A 22 11.73 -0.74 7.75
CA LEU A 22 11.25 0.54 8.29
C LEU A 22 12.24 1.66 7.96
N VAL A 23 11.70 2.82 7.57
CA VAL A 23 12.50 4.00 7.22
C VAL A 23 12.34 5.09 8.28
N GLY A 24 13.46 5.66 8.71
CA GLY A 24 13.53 6.79 9.64
C GLY A 24 13.68 6.36 11.11
N GLU A 25 13.91 7.36 11.96
CA GLU A 25 14.10 7.19 13.40
C GLU A 25 13.15 8.16 14.13
N ASN A 26 12.04 7.63 14.64
CA ASN A 26 11.06 8.37 15.44
C ASN A 26 10.23 7.41 16.29
N ASP A 27 9.42 7.97 17.20
CA ASP A 27 8.62 7.22 18.16
C ASP A 27 7.65 6.24 17.47
N ILE A 28 7.06 6.64 16.33
CA ILE A 28 6.21 5.77 15.52
C ILE A 28 6.99 4.55 15.02
N VAL A 29 8.19 4.74 14.49
CA VAL A 29 9.04 3.62 14.00
C VAL A 29 9.43 2.69 15.15
N GLU A 30 9.75 3.23 16.32
CA GLU A 30 10.07 2.40 17.49
C GLU A 30 8.85 1.63 18.00
N ALA A 31 7.66 2.25 18.00
CA ALA A 31 6.40 1.57 18.30
C ALA A 31 6.14 0.42 17.32
N LEU A 32 6.35 0.63 16.02
CA LEU A 32 6.18 -0.40 14.99
C LEU A 32 7.13 -1.60 15.16
N LYS A 33 8.34 -1.38 15.70
CA LYS A 33 9.32 -2.45 15.99
C LYS A 33 8.97 -3.25 17.24
N LYS A 34 8.64 -2.56 18.34
CA LYS A 34 8.65 -3.16 19.69
C LYS A 34 7.26 -3.41 20.27
N ASN A 35 6.25 -2.61 19.91
CA ASN A 35 4.95 -2.67 20.56
C ASN A 35 4.17 -3.90 20.11
N LYS A 36 3.75 -4.75 21.06
CA LYS A 36 3.03 -6.01 20.79
C LYS A 36 1.52 -5.86 20.62
N ALA A 37 0.96 -4.67 20.87
CA ALA A 37 -0.46 -4.41 20.66
C ALA A 37 -0.85 -4.67 19.18
N PRO A 38 -2.06 -5.18 18.89
CA PRO A 38 -2.50 -5.48 17.52
C PRO A 38 -2.38 -4.29 16.57
N ASP A 39 -2.61 -3.09 17.09
CA ASP A 39 -2.57 -1.82 16.38
C ASP A 39 -1.23 -1.08 16.52
N PHE A 40 -0.21 -1.74 17.10
CA PHE A 40 1.11 -1.17 17.43
C PHE A 40 1.05 0.04 18.39
N GLY A 41 -0.10 0.34 18.99
CA GLY A 41 -0.32 1.50 19.85
C GLY A 41 -0.30 2.85 19.12
N ILE A 42 -0.42 2.87 17.79
CA ILE A 42 -0.32 4.10 16.98
C ILE A 42 -1.67 4.71 16.60
N THR A 43 -2.78 4.07 16.96
CA THR A 43 -4.13 4.54 16.57
C THR A 43 -4.54 5.83 17.28
N SER A 44 -3.96 6.13 18.45
CA SER A 44 -4.14 7.40 19.15
C SER A 44 -3.30 8.54 18.57
N GLU A 45 -2.23 8.24 17.84
CA GLU A 45 -1.28 9.22 17.32
C GLU A 45 -1.49 9.52 15.83
N ILE A 46 -1.97 8.53 15.08
CA ILE A 46 -2.14 8.61 13.63
C ILE A 46 -3.62 8.39 13.30
N GLU A 47 -4.30 9.47 12.93
CA GLU A 47 -5.76 9.49 12.65
C GLU A 47 -6.18 8.36 11.70
N PHE A 48 -5.45 8.15 10.61
CA PHE A 48 -5.79 7.14 9.61
C PHE A 48 -5.38 5.70 9.97
N ALA A 49 -4.62 5.48 11.05
CA ALA A 49 -4.02 4.17 11.33
C ALA A 49 -5.07 3.07 11.56
N GLY A 50 -6.16 3.39 12.26
CA GLY A 50 -7.26 2.45 12.47
C GLY A 50 -7.88 1.98 11.16
N LYS A 51 -8.21 2.93 10.26
CA LYS A 51 -8.76 2.64 8.92
C LYS A 51 -7.75 1.83 8.09
N LEU A 52 -6.46 2.17 8.15
CA LEU A 52 -5.42 1.43 7.43
C LEU A 52 -5.31 -0.04 7.86
N LEU A 53 -5.37 -0.30 9.17
CA LEU A 53 -5.31 -1.67 9.70
C LEU A 53 -6.52 -2.49 9.26
N GLN A 54 -7.72 -1.92 9.29
CA GLN A 54 -8.93 -2.56 8.76
C GLN A 54 -8.81 -2.90 7.27
N ILE A 55 -8.22 -2.00 6.48
CA ILE A 55 -7.98 -2.25 5.06
C ILE A 55 -7.04 -3.45 4.85
N PHE A 56 -6.00 -3.62 5.70
CA PHE A 56 -5.10 -4.76 5.55
C PHE A 56 -5.74 -6.13 5.82
N GLU A 57 -6.82 -6.16 6.58
CA GLU A 57 -7.58 -7.37 6.88
C GLU A 57 -8.53 -7.79 5.75
N MET A 58 -8.76 -6.92 4.76
CA MET A 58 -9.57 -7.25 3.58
C MET A 58 -8.99 -8.45 2.82
N SER A 59 -9.86 -9.41 2.51
CA SER A 59 -9.52 -10.65 1.80
C SER A 59 -9.38 -10.43 0.29
N ASP A 60 -10.29 -9.66 -0.31
CA ASP A 60 -10.24 -9.30 -1.72
C ASP A 60 -9.09 -8.32 -1.98
N ILE A 61 -8.12 -8.77 -2.78
CA ILE A 61 -6.89 -8.02 -3.07
C ILE A 61 -7.20 -6.75 -3.86
N LEU A 62 -8.15 -6.82 -4.80
CA LEU A 62 -8.50 -5.69 -5.67
C LEU A 62 -9.18 -4.60 -4.85
N GLU A 63 -10.16 -4.97 -4.03
CA GLU A 63 -10.85 -4.03 -3.14
C GLU A 63 -9.91 -3.45 -2.09
N ARG A 64 -8.98 -4.25 -1.57
CA ARG A 64 -7.93 -3.75 -0.67
C ARG A 64 -7.05 -2.70 -1.35
N GLU A 65 -6.59 -2.93 -2.57
CA GLU A 65 -5.77 -1.97 -3.31
C GLU A 65 -6.53 -0.67 -3.62
N LYS A 66 -7.82 -0.76 -3.96
CA LYS A 66 -8.69 0.43 -4.14
C LYS A 66 -8.85 1.20 -2.85
N ALA A 67 -9.11 0.51 -1.73
CA ALA A 67 -9.27 1.14 -0.43
C ALA A 67 -7.98 1.81 0.07
N LEU A 68 -6.81 1.20 -0.17
CA LEU A 68 -5.51 1.81 0.14
C LEU A 68 -5.27 3.09 -0.66
N ASP A 69 -5.62 3.09 -1.95
CA ASP A 69 -5.49 4.28 -2.79
C ASP A 69 -6.47 5.38 -2.39
N LEU A 70 -7.71 5.02 -2.07
CA LEU A 70 -8.70 5.97 -1.58
C LEU A 70 -8.23 6.61 -0.27
N LEU A 71 -7.67 5.83 0.65
CA LEU A 71 -7.09 6.37 1.88
C LEU A 71 -5.96 7.37 1.59
N ARG A 72 -5.05 7.04 0.67
CA ARG A 72 -3.97 7.96 0.27
C ARG A 72 -4.50 9.25 -0.35
N TRP A 73 -5.56 9.14 -1.14
CA TRP A 73 -6.24 10.28 -1.75
C TRP A 73 -6.83 11.19 -0.68
N GLU A 74 -7.65 10.64 0.22
CA GLU A 74 -8.32 11.39 1.30
C GLU A 74 -7.30 12.09 2.21
N GLU A 75 -6.25 11.39 2.63
CA GLU A 75 -5.22 11.97 3.49
C GLU A 75 -4.42 13.07 2.77
N ALA A 76 -4.15 12.92 1.47
CA ALA A 76 -3.50 13.97 0.69
C ALA A 76 -4.40 15.20 0.50
N GLU A 77 -5.71 15.04 0.41
CA GLU A 77 -6.65 16.16 0.38
C GLU A 77 -6.72 16.86 1.73
N LYS A 78 -6.80 16.12 2.84
CA LYS A 78 -6.79 16.67 4.21
C LYS A 78 -5.58 17.56 4.47
N ILE A 79 -4.38 17.13 4.07
CA ILE A 79 -3.13 17.93 4.24
C ILE A 79 -3.21 19.28 3.50
N CYS A 80 -3.94 19.34 2.40
CA CYS A 80 -4.09 20.55 1.59
C CYS A 80 -5.18 21.51 2.09
N VAL A 81 -6.01 21.08 3.04
CA VAL A 81 -7.08 21.92 3.58
C VAL A 81 -6.46 23.16 4.22
N PHE A 82 -6.95 24.34 3.85
CA PHE A 82 -6.45 25.67 4.23
C PHE A 82 -5.10 26.12 3.63
N ASN A 83 -4.43 25.29 2.82
CA ASN A 83 -3.11 25.61 2.22
C ASN A 83 -3.18 25.65 0.69
N TYR A 84 -3.89 26.62 0.11
CA TYR A 84 -4.20 26.66 -1.33
C TYR A 84 -2.99 26.91 -2.26
N PHE A 85 -1.90 27.50 -1.74
CA PHE A 85 -0.68 27.83 -2.51
C PHE A 85 0.56 27.21 -1.86
N ASP A 86 0.55 25.89 -1.70
CA ASP A 86 1.63 25.13 -1.09
C ASP A 86 2.10 24.00 -2.02
N MET A 87 3.35 23.59 -1.89
CA MET A 87 3.91 22.42 -2.60
C MET A 87 3.06 21.16 -2.35
N ASN A 88 2.46 21.04 -1.17
CA ASN A 88 1.54 19.95 -0.82
C ASN A 88 0.36 19.83 -1.79
N VAL A 89 -0.17 20.95 -2.31
CA VAL A 89 -1.27 20.94 -3.29
C VAL A 89 -0.83 20.32 -4.61
N ILE A 90 0.37 20.67 -5.07
CA ILE A 90 0.94 20.13 -6.30
C ILE A 90 1.19 18.62 -6.14
N LEU A 91 1.78 18.21 -5.01
CA LEU A 91 2.04 16.79 -4.72
C LEU A 91 0.74 15.99 -4.59
N SER A 92 -0.27 16.54 -3.92
CA SER A 92 -1.60 15.94 -3.81
C SER A 92 -2.27 15.79 -5.17
N TYR A 93 -2.18 16.79 -6.05
CA TYR A 93 -2.66 16.68 -7.42
C TYR A 93 -1.94 15.57 -8.20
N ILE A 94 -0.61 15.52 -8.15
CA ILE A 94 0.19 14.51 -8.84
C ILE A 94 -0.15 13.10 -8.34
N LEU A 95 -0.27 12.90 -7.02
CA LEU A 95 -0.66 11.63 -6.42
C LEU A 95 -2.01 11.15 -6.96
N ARG A 96 -3.02 12.03 -6.95
CA ARG A 96 -4.37 11.73 -7.43
C ARG A 96 -4.38 11.41 -8.92
N ALA A 97 -3.61 12.15 -9.72
CA ALA A 97 -3.44 11.85 -11.14
C ALA A 97 -2.78 10.48 -11.39
N PHE A 98 -1.79 10.08 -10.58
CA PHE A 98 -1.18 8.75 -10.67
C PHE A 98 -2.15 7.63 -10.28
N ILE A 99 -2.95 7.83 -9.23
CA ILE A 99 -4.00 6.88 -8.83
C ILE A 99 -4.99 6.69 -9.98
N LEU A 100 -5.53 7.77 -10.56
CA LEU A 100 -6.42 7.71 -11.71
C LEU A 100 -5.79 7.00 -12.91
N LYS A 101 -4.53 7.35 -13.23
CA LYS A 101 -3.80 6.72 -14.34
C LYS A 101 -3.66 5.21 -14.12
N ARG A 102 -3.34 4.77 -12.90
CA ARG A 102 -3.18 3.35 -12.54
C ARG A 102 -4.48 2.57 -12.78
N TRP A 103 -5.59 3.10 -12.28
CA TRP A 103 -6.90 2.46 -12.45
C TRP A 103 -7.40 2.50 -13.89
N ARG A 104 -7.12 3.58 -14.64
CA ARG A 104 -7.42 3.67 -16.06
C ARG A 104 -6.61 2.69 -16.91
N SER A 105 -5.36 2.39 -16.52
CA SER A 105 -4.54 1.38 -17.21
C SER A 105 -4.96 -0.06 -16.93
N MET A 106 -5.76 -0.32 -15.89
CA MET A 106 -6.37 -1.63 -15.67
C MET A 106 -7.60 -1.80 -16.57
N ASP A 107 -7.37 -1.75 -17.88
CA ASP A 107 -8.35 -2.14 -18.87
C ASP A 107 -8.39 -3.68 -18.97
N LYS A 108 -9.60 -4.24 -19.03
CA LYS A 108 -9.83 -5.70 -19.07
C LYS A 108 -9.09 -6.36 -20.24
N SER A 109 -9.01 -5.66 -21.38
CA SER A 109 -8.27 -6.11 -22.56
C SER A 109 -6.76 -6.26 -22.29
N GLN A 110 -6.16 -5.29 -21.58
CA GLN A 110 -4.74 -5.37 -21.20
C GLN A 110 -4.50 -6.47 -20.16
N GLY A 111 -5.41 -6.64 -19.21
CA GLY A 111 -5.35 -7.73 -18.22
C GLY A 111 -5.39 -9.11 -18.88
N GLU A 112 -6.27 -9.31 -19.87
CA GLU A 112 -6.35 -10.56 -20.63
C GLU A 112 -5.06 -10.85 -21.40
N MET A 113 -4.48 -9.83 -22.05
CA MET A 113 -3.23 -9.96 -22.79
C MET A 113 -2.07 -10.39 -21.86
N LEU A 114 -1.93 -9.72 -20.71
CA LEU A 114 -0.91 -10.05 -19.70
C LEU A 114 -1.11 -11.46 -19.14
N PHE A 115 -2.35 -11.85 -18.84
CA PHE A 115 -2.65 -13.19 -18.38
C PHE A 115 -2.24 -14.26 -19.39
N ARG A 116 -2.61 -14.09 -20.66
CA ARG A 116 -2.24 -15.02 -21.74
C ARG A 116 -0.72 -15.16 -21.86
N LYS A 117 0.00 -14.04 -21.80
CA LYS A 117 1.46 -14.01 -21.80
C LYS A 117 2.05 -14.84 -20.66
N TYR A 118 1.59 -14.65 -19.42
CA TYR A 118 2.11 -15.42 -18.28
C TYR A 118 1.79 -16.92 -18.37
N VAL A 119 0.62 -17.29 -18.88
CA VAL A 119 0.27 -18.71 -19.11
C VAL A 119 1.20 -19.34 -20.15
N GLU A 120 1.53 -18.61 -21.23
CA GLU A 120 2.47 -19.08 -22.24
C GLU A 120 3.90 -19.22 -21.68
N GLU A 121 4.37 -18.24 -20.94
CA GLU A 121 5.68 -18.29 -20.27
C GLU A 121 5.78 -19.49 -19.33
N MET A 122 4.73 -19.77 -18.54
CA MET A 122 4.66 -20.98 -17.72
C MET A 122 4.70 -22.26 -18.55
N LYS A 123 3.89 -22.37 -19.60
CA LYS A 123 3.88 -23.58 -20.46
C LYS A 123 5.25 -23.85 -21.06
N ASN A 124 5.95 -22.81 -21.51
CA ASN A 124 7.28 -22.92 -22.09
C ASN A 124 8.33 -23.32 -21.04
N SER A 125 8.24 -22.79 -19.82
CA SER A 125 9.16 -23.18 -18.74
C SER A 125 8.97 -24.64 -18.31
N TYR A 126 7.75 -25.18 -18.32
CA TYR A 126 7.52 -26.61 -18.09
C TYR A 126 8.07 -27.47 -19.22
N LYS A 127 7.92 -27.04 -20.47
CA LYS A 127 8.39 -27.80 -21.65
C LYS A 127 9.92 -27.92 -21.67
N ASN A 128 10.63 -26.85 -21.31
CA ASN A 128 12.09 -26.82 -21.26
C ASN A 128 12.69 -27.58 -20.05
N ASN A 129 11.89 -28.03 -19.09
CA ASN A 129 12.34 -28.83 -17.94
C ASN A 129 12.10 -30.34 -18.12
N ILE A 130 11.53 -30.76 -19.25
CA ILE A 130 11.19 -32.17 -19.55
C ILE A 130 12.05 -32.71 -20.72
N GLU A 131 12.87 -31.86 -21.35
CA GLU A 131 13.96 -32.24 -22.28
C GLU A 131 15.31 -32.26 -21.53
#